data_AF-A0A7R9HTM6-F1
#
_entry.id   AF-A0A7R9HTM6-F1
#
_cell.length_a   1.000
_cell.length_b   1.000
_cell.length_c   1.000
_cell.angle_alpha   90.00
_cell.angle_beta   90.00
_cell.angle_gamma   90.00
#
_symmetry.space_group_name_H-M   'P 1'
#
loop_
_entity.id
_entity.type
_entity.pdbx_description
1 polymer ?
#
loop_
_entity_poly.entity_id
_entity_poly.type
_entity_poly.pdbx_seq_one_letter_code
_entity_poly.pdbx_strand_id
1 'polypeptide(L)'
;LDNLYSSRIAVRKDTCAMVAISLNIQQKVHPIIWSVSNLPFDCTQAIPVKKPLGGTLVVAINSLIYLNQSVPPYGVSVNSIAEISTSFPLKQTSFFLQFCGKAPHPTAKDMTIGTA
;
A
#
# COMPACT_ATOMS: atom_id res chain seq x y z
N LEU A 1 -1.47 17.24 15.74
CA LEU A 1 -0.07 16.97 15.31
C LEU A 1 0.42 15.84 16.20
N ASP A 2 0.04 14.63 15.83
CA ASP A 2 0.16 13.46 16.69
C ASP A 2 0.96 12.44 15.89
N ASN A 3 2.19 12.80 15.54
CA ASN A 3 3.10 11.90 14.85
C ASN A 3 3.41 10.75 15.82
N LEU A 4 2.69 9.63 15.70
CA LEU A 4 2.96 8.42 16.48
C LEU A 4 4.36 7.91 16.11
N TYR A 5 5.33 8.23 16.97
CA TYR A 5 6.65 7.63 16.92
C TYR A 5 6.53 6.11 17.03
N SER A 6 7.37 5.41 16.25
CA SER A 6 7.49 3.93 16.15
C SER A 6 7.52 3.20 17.52
N SER A 7 7.94 3.88 18.58
CA SER A 7 7.96 3.38 19.96
C SER A 7 6.57 3.10 20.59
N ARG A 8 5.45 3.51 19.95
CA ARG A 8 4.08 3.26 20.44
C ARG A 8 3.31 2.22 19.60
N ILE A 9 3.95 1.56 18.63
CA ILE A 9 3.29 0.58 17.73
C ILE A 9 2.64 -0.58 18.50
N ALA A 10 3.16 -0.94 19.68
CA ALA A 10 2.56 -1.97 20.53
C ALA A 10 1.13 -1.63 21.01
N VAL A 11 0.74 -0.35 21.02
CA VAL A 11 -0.54 0.12 21.60
C VAL A 11 -1.51 0.63 20.52
N ARG A 12 -1.01 1.18 19.40
CA ARG A 12 -1.83 1.82 18.37
C ARG A 12 -1.26 1.56 16.97
N LYS A 13 -1.61 0.39 16.40
CA LYS A 13 -1.14 -0.06 15.09
C LYS A 13 -1.85 0.59 13.90
N ASP A 14 -3.16 0.81 14.01
CA ASP A 14 -3.99 1.21 12.86
C ASP A 14 -4.72 2.52 13.14
N THR A 15 -3.99 3.63 13.11
CA THR A 15 -4.51 4.97 13.47
C THR A 15 -4.89 5.84 12.27
N CYS A 16 -4.52 5.46 11.05
CA CYS A 16 -4.81 6.26 9.87
C CYS A 16 -6.24 6.01 9.37
N ALA A 17 -6.79 7.00 8.67
CA ALA A 17 -8.08 6.90 8.01
C ALA A 17 -8.07 7.70 6.71
N MET A 18 -8.84 7.25 5.72
CA MET A 18 -9.11 7.96 4.48
C MET A 18 -10.57 8.42 4.48
N VAL A 19 -10.80 9.67 4.10
CA VAL A 19 -12.15 10.22 3.94
C VAL A 19 -12.25 10.88 2.56
N ALA A 20 -13.26 10.50 1.79
CA ALA A 20 -13.59 11.15 0.54
C ALA A 20 -14.75 12.12 0.76
N ILE A 21 -14.51 13.39 0.44
CA ILE A 21 -15.45 14.49 0.65
C ILE A 21 -15.85 15.05 -0.71
N SER A 22 -17.17 15.20 -0.94
CA SER A 22 -17.66 15.94 -2.10
C SER A 22 -17.64 17.42 -1.77
N LEU A 23 -17.01 18.26 -2.58
CA LEU A 23 -16.94 19.70 -2.31
C LEU A 23 -17.93 20.45 -3.21
N ASN A 24 -19.00 21.00 -2.61
CA ASN A 24 -19.88 21.95 -3.29
C ASN A 24 -19.55 23.38 -2.85
N ILE A 25 -18.81 24.09 -3.69
CA ILE A 25 -18.33 25.45 -3.40
C ILE A 25 -19.48 26.47 -3.40
N GLN A 26 -20.48 26.29 -4.26
CA GLN A 26 -21.60 27.23 -4.41
C GLN A 26 -22.49 27.24 -3.16
N GLN A 27 -22.83 26.05 -2.67
CA GLN A 27 -23.69 25.88 -1.50
C GLN A 27 -22.91 25.85 -0.18
N LYS A 28 -21.57 25.83 -0.23
CA LYS A 28 -20.66 25.70 0.94
C LYS A 28 -20.91 24.44 1.78
N VAL A 29 -21.41 23.37 1.15
CA VAL A 29 -21.68 22.08 1.79
C VAL A 29 -20.65 21.06 1.31
N HIS A 30 -20.18 20.21 2.22
CA HIS A 30 -19.15 19.22 1.93
C HIS A 30 -19.44 17.86 2.59
N PRO A 31 -20.37 17.05 2.04
CA PRO A 31 -20.69 15.76 2.61
C PRO A 31 -19.54 14.76 2.44
N ILE A 32 -19.37 13.90 3.44
CA ILE A 32 -18.51 12.71 3.33
C ILE A 32 -19.25 11.70 2.44
N ILE A 33 -18.62 11.32 1.33
CA ILE A 33 -19.17 10.33 0.39
C ILE A 33 -18.87 8.92 0.89
N TRP A 34 -17.63 8.70 1.34
CA TRP A 34 -17.20 7.44 1.92
C TRP A 34 -15.94 7.64 2.77
N SER A 35 -15.68 6.68 3.65
CA SER A 35 -14.49 6.69 4.49
C SER A 35 -14.04 5.28 4.83
N VAL A 36 -12.75 5.13 5.12
CA VAL A 36 -12.13 3.90 5.59
C VAL A 36 -11.26 4.26 6.79
N SER A 37 -11.55 3.65 7.93
CA SER A 37 -10.75 3.78 9.15
C SER A 37 -9.80 2.58 9.31
N ASN A 38 -8.96 2.62 10.35
CA ASN A 38 -8.08 1.53 10.73
C ASN A 38 -7.07 1.17 9.62
N LEU A 39 -6.59 2.19 8.90
CA LEU A 39 -5.46 2.03 8.00
C LEU A 39 -4.15 2.01 8.83
N PRO A 40 -3.09 1.35 8.31
CA PRO A 40 -1.79 1.30 8.97
C PRO A 40 -1.29 2.69 9.37
N PHE A 41 -0.73 2.83 10.57
CA PHE A 41 -0.24 4.12 11.09
C PHE A 41 0.86 4.77 10.20
N ASP A 42 1.55 3.96 9.40
CA ASP A 42 2.66 4.34 8.54
C ASP A 42 2.22 4.72 7.12
N CYS A 43 0.95 5.07 6.92
CA CYS A 43 0.47 5.65 5.66
C CYS A 43 1.17 6.99 5.38
N THR A 44 1.70 7.16 4.16
CA THR A 44 2.47 8.35 3.77
C THR A 44 1.80 9.16 2.67
N GLN A 45 1.19 8.49 1.68
CA GLN A 45 0.64 9.16 0.50
C GLN A 45 -0.63 8.48 0.02
N ALA A 46 -1.53 9.25 -0.58
CA ALA A 46 -2.71 8.77 -1.27
C ALA A 46 -2.64 9.20 -2.74
N ILE A 47 -2.53 8.23 -3.64
CA ILE A 47 -2.36 8.45 -5.07
C ILE A 47 -3.68 8.14 -5.77
N PRO A 48 -4.26 9.08 -6.54
CA PRO A 48 -5.49 8.81 -7.29
C PRO A 48 -5.21 7.81 -8.41
N VAL A 49 -6.05 6.78 -8.50
CA VAL A 49 -5.96 5.80 -9.59
C VAL A 49 -6.81 6.29 -10.76
N LYS A 50 -6.20 6.34 -11.95
CA LYS A 50 -6.86 6.83 -13.16
C LYS A 50 -8.02 5.90 -13.58
N LYS A 51 -8.98 6.45 -14.32
CA LYS A 51 -9.99 5.66 -15.03
C LYS A 51 -9.29 4.67 -15.99
N PRO A 52 -9.87 3.48 -16.23
CA PRO A 52 -11.24 3.07 -15.89
C PRO A 52 -11.42 2.50 -14.48
N LEU A 53 -10.34 2.10 -13.79
CA LEU A 53 -10.43 1.42 -12.50
C LEU A 53 -10.93 2.37 -11.39
N GLY A 54 -10.45 3.62 -11.40
CA GLY A 54 -10.77 4.61 -10.37
C GLY A 54 -10.23 4.21 -8.98
N GLY A 55 -10.63 4.96 -7.95
CA GLY A 55 -10.21 4.70 -6.56
C GLY A 55 -8.91 5.42 -6.17
N THR A 56 -8.28 4.93 -5.11
CA THR A 56 -7.11 5.53 -4.48
C THR A 56 -6.13 4.45 -4.03
N LEU A 57 -4.87 4.61 -4.38
CA LEU A 57 -3.77 3.79 -3.88
C LEU A 57 -3.15 4.51 -2.69
N VAL A 58 -3.32 3.96 -1.50
CA VAL A 58 -2.64 4.41 -0.28
C VAL A 58 -1.30 3.71 -0.20
N VAL A 59 -0.24 4.51 -0.14
CA VAL A 59 1.14 4.06 0.02
C VAL A 59 1.52 4.22 1.48
N ALA A 60 1.88 3.12 2.13
CA ALA A 60 2.44 3.08 3.46
C ALA A 60 3.91 2.58 3.39
N ILE A 61 4.63 2.71 4.50
CA ILE A 61 6.04 2.26 4.55
C ILE A 61 6.14 0.74 4.35
N ASN A 62 5.24 -0.02 4.98
CA ASN A 62 5.28 -1.49 4.95
C ASN A 62 4.18 -2.13 4.09
N SER A 63 3.28 -1.33 3.50
CA SER A 63 2.17 -1.87 2.69
C SER A 63 1.69 -0.94 1.57
N LEU A 64 1.02 -1.53 0.59
CA LEU A 64 0.28 -0.84 -0.46
C LEU A 64 -1.20 -1.24 -0.37
N ILE A 65 -2.10 -0.26 -0.33
CA ILE A 65 -3.53 -0.50 -0.11
C ILE A 65 -4.33 0.21 -1.19
N TYR A 66 -5.07 -0.56 -1.99
CA TYR A 66 -6.04 -0.05 -2.92
C TYR A 66 -7.42 0.09 -2.25
N LEU A 67 -7.97 1.30 -2.33
CA LEU A 67 -9.27 1.67 -1.78
C LEU A 67 -10.18 2.18 -2.90
N ASN A 68 -11.43 1.72 -2.89
CA ASN A 68 -12.45 2.17 -3.82
C ASN A 68 -13.82 2.04 -3.14
N GLN A 69 -14.74 2.95 -3.43
CA GLN A 69 -16.09 2.95 -2.83
C GLN A 69 -16.90 1.68 -3.13
N SER A 70 -16.62 1.00 -4.26
CA SER A 70 -17.43 -0.12 -4.76
C SER A 70 -16.87 -1.50 -4.44
N VAL A 71 -15.62 -1.60 -3.97
CA VAL A 71 -14.99 -2.88 -3.65
C VAL A 71 -14.35 -2.84 -2.26
N PRO A 72 -14.26 -3.98 -1.56
CA PRO A 72 -13.59 -4.04 -0.27
C PRO A 72 -12.13 -3.56 -0.38
N PRO A 73 -11.57 -2.97 0.70
CA PRO A 73 -10.16 -2.59 0.76
C PRO A 73 -9.25 -3.77 0.41
N TYR A 74 -8.27 -3.53 -0.46
CA TYR A 74 -7.32 -4.53 -0.90
C TYR A 74 -5.89 -4.10 -0.55
N GLY A 75 -5.32 -4.73 0.46
CA GLY A 75 -3.97 -4.42 0.94
C GLY A 75 -2.97 -5.53 0.67
N VAL A 76 -1.72 -5.12 0.47
CA VAL A 76 -0.59 -5.98 0.20
C VAL A 76 0.60 -5.56 1.06
N SER A 77 1.22 -6.51 1.76
CA SER A 77 2.48 -6.26 2.48
C SER A 77 3.65 -6.21 1.50
N VAL A 78 4.52 -5.20 1.63
CA VAL A 78 5.75 -5.10 0.80
C VAL A 78 6.99 -5.63 1.53
N ASN A 79 6.90 -5.87 2.83
CA ASN A 79 7.95 -6.47 3.65
C ASN A 79 7.34 -7.22 4.85
N SER A 80 8.15 -7.98 5.57
CA SER A 80 7.72 -8.79 6.73
C SER A 80 7.39 -7.97 7.99
N ILE A 81 7.78 -6.69 8.06
CA ILE A 81 7.48 -5.82 9.22
C ILE A 81 5.98 -5.55 9.30
N ALA A 82 5.28 -5.55 8.17
CA ALA A 82 3.84 -5.36 8.08
C ALA A 82 3.05 -6.30 9.01
N GLU A 83 3.50 -7.55 9.20
CA GLU A 83 2.83 -8.57 10.01
C GLU A 83 2.75 -8.20 11.49
N ILE A 84 3.74 -7.48 12.00
CA ILE A 84 3.79 -7.05 13.41
C ILE A 84 3.25 -5.63 13.60
N SER A 85 3.28 -4.81 12.54
CA SER A 85 3.04 -3.37 12.61
C SER A 85 1.60 -2.95 12.35
N THR A 86 0.79 -3.78 11.68
CA THR A 86 -0.63 -3.51 11.40
C THR A 86 -1.51 -4.74 11.64
N SER A 87 -2.78 -4.53 11.98
CA SER A 87 -3.81 -5.59 12.01
C SER A 87 -4.74 -5.51 10.81
N PHE A 88 -4.47 -4.59 9.88
CA PHE A 88 -5.17 -4.50 8.60
C PHE A 88 -4.95 -5.79 7.79
N PRO A 89 -5.98 -6.34 7.12
CA PRO A 89 -5.86 -7.57 6.35
C PRO A 89 -5.01 -7.34 5.09
N LEU A 90 -3.70 -7.58 5.22
CA LEU A 90 -2.76 -7.53 4.11
C LEU A 90 -2.54 -8.94 3.55
N LYS A 91 -2.58 -9.06 2.22
CA LYS A 91 -2.13 -10.27 1.55
C LYS A 91 -0.61 -10.28 1.49
N GLN A 92 -0.02 -11.42 1.86
CA GLN A 92 1.41 -11.67 1.67
C GLN A 92 1.70 -11.74 0.17
N THR A 93 2.63 -10.91 -0.29
CA THR A 93 3.14 -11.03 -1.65
C THR A 93 4.30 -12.01 -1.66
N SER A 94 4.10 -13.18 -2.27
CA SER A 94 5.17 -14.14 -2.59
C SER A 94 5.95 -13.77 -3.85
N PHE A 95 5.64 -12.62 -4.47
CA PHE A 95 6.39 -12.08 -5.58
C PHE A 95 7.49 -11.16 -5.05
N PHE A 96 8.75 -11.61 -5.15
CA PHE A 96 9.85 -10.69 -5.45
C PHE A 96 9.28 -9.67 -6.43
N LEU A 97 9.22 -8.39 -6.04
CA LEU A 97 8.88 -7.32 -6.95
C LEU A 97 9.99 -7.36 -8.02
N GLN A 98 9.82 -8.21 -9.01
CA GLN A 98 10.47 -8.13 -10.29
C GLN A 98 9.89 -6.84 -10.86
N PHE A 99 10.46 -5.72 -10.42
CA PHE A 99 10.41 -4.48 -11.16
C PHE A 99 10.60 -4.90 -12.60
N CYS A 100 9.65 -4.52 -13.46
CA CYS A 100 9.75 -4.70 -14.90
C CYS A 100 10.98 -3.89 -15.35
N GLY A 101 12.14 -4.50 -15.18
CA GLY A 101 13.43 -4.10 -15.65
C GLY A 101 13.97 -5.37 -16.26
N LYS A 102 14.04 -5.40 -17.59
CA LYS A 102 14.77 -6.43 -18.33
C LYS A 102 16.10 -6.71 -17.63
N ALA A 103 16.23 -7.86 -16.98
CA ALA A 103 17.53 -8.44 -16.76
C ALA A 103 18.03 -8.89 -18.15
N PRO A 104 19.22 -8.45 -18.62
CA PRO A 104 19.78 -9.03 -19.83
C PRO A 104 20.01 -10.52 -19.58
N HIS A 105 19.50 -11.32 -20.50
CA HIS A 105 19.64 -12.75 -20.56
C HIS A 105 21.14 -13.12 -20.42
N PRO A 106 21.57 -13.93 -19.43
CA PRO A 106 22.91 -14.48 -19.48
C PRO A 106 22.92 -15.51 -20.61
N THR A 107 23.45 -15.11 -21.77
CA THR A 107 23.82 -16.04 -22.83
C THR A 107 24.83 -17.02 -22.26
N ALA A 108 24.43 -18.29 -22.17
CA ALA A 108 25.30 -19.41 -21.90
C ALA A 108 26.49 -19.35 -22.87
N LYS A 109 27.67 -19.06 -22.33
CA LYS A 109 28.94 -19.34 -22.98
C LYS A 109 29.81 -20.05 -21.96
N ASP A 110 30.07 -21.30 -22.29
CA ASP A 110 31.33 -22.01 -22.09
C ASP A 110 31.98 -21.89 -20.71
N MET A 111 32.13 -23.04 -20.04
CA MET A 111 33.44 -23.60 -19.66
C MET A 111 33.30 -24.48 -18.41
N THR A 112 32.78 -25.70 -18.58
CA THR A 112 33.17 -26.80 -17.69
C THR A 112 34.45 -27.39 -18.30
N ILE A 113 35.61 -27.00 -17.76
CA ILE A 113 36.85 -27.75 -17.88
C ILE A 113 37.08 -28.39 -16.50
N GLY A 114 37.30 -29.70 -16.45
CA GLY A 114 37.63 -30.39 -15.21
C GLY A 114 37.52 -31.90 -15.30
N THR A 115 38.51 -32.49 -15.97
CA THR A 115 38.82 -33.92 -16.12
C THR A 115 38.92 -34.67 -14.79
N ALA A 116 38.44 -35.93 -14.77
CA ALA A 116 39.13 -37.11 -14.24
C ALA A 116 38.46 -38.38 -14.79
#